data_AF-A0A379ILB2-F1
#
_entry.id   AF-A0A379ILB2-F1
#
_cell.length_a   1.000
_cell.length_b   1.000
_cell.length_c   1.000
_cell.angle_alpha   90.00
_cell.angle_beta   90.00
_cell.angle_gamma   90.00
#
_symmetry.space_group_name_H-M   'P 1'
#
loop_
_entity.id
_entity.type
_entity.pdbx_description
1 polymer ?
#
loop_
_entity_poly.entity_id
_entity_poly.type
_entity_poly.pdbx_seq_one_letter_code
_entity_poly.pdbx_strand_id
1 'polypeptide(L)'
;MSTPHRRSQFFAFLLILLLVAAGGFGYWKSTLDRLPEGLSMGNGRLESTEVQIATKVPGRLAEVRVDEGDKVLKGQLLARIDTRTLEAQRSQAEAEVLRAKENFAAAEANVQLRQSENLLASQELKRTQELYRRGFASAQLIDQQQARQSTGNAAVVAAQAQVNAVKAAIGAARAQVAQLTSEIEDSSLRAPIDGVIQLRLAEPGEVLGAGGRVLLLIDPNDQYMNLYLPASVTGRLTVGSEARIVLDALPDQPLPAKISFVAAKSQFTPKEVETRDERQKLVFRVKLRLTQPSAVPQAKPGMPGAGYVRTADLDWPANLQ
;
A
#
# COMPACT_ATOMS: atom_id res chain seq x y z
N MET A 1 69.35 30.54 59.40
CA MET A 1 67.89 30.33 59.52
C MET A 1 67.18 31.51 58.87
N SER A 2 66.65 31.35 57.65
CA SER A 2 65.82 32.35 56.96
C SER A 2 64.89 31.62 55.99
N THR A 3 63.61 31.97 56.07
CA THR A 3 62.42 31.19 55.66
C THR A 3 62.07 31.31 54.17
N PRO A 4 61.79 30.21 53.43
CA PRO A 4 61.29 30.28 52.06
C PRO A 4 59.80 29.90 51.98
N HIS A 5 58.90 30.66 52.62
CA HIS A 5 57.46 30.34 52.61
C HIS A 5 56.59 31.15 51.63
N ARG A 6 57.13 32.22 51.01
CA ARG A 6 56.31 33.17 50.25
C ARG A 6 56.02 32.79 48.78
N ARG A 7 56.87 31.98 48.14
CA ARG A 7 56.67 31.54 46.72
C ARG A 7 55.70 30.36 46.58
N SER A 8 55.64 29.47 47.57
CA SER A 8 54.70 28.33 47.58
C SER A 8 53.24 28.79 47.75
N GLN A 9 53.00 29.79 48.61
CA GLN A 9 51.66 30.36 48.80
C GLN A 9 51.12 31.05 47.54
N PHE A 10 51.99 31.71 46.76
CA PHE A 10 51.60 32.35 45.50
C PHE A 10 51.21 31.32 44.43
N PHE A 11 51.97 30.21 44.33
CA PHE A 11 51.65 29.10 43.42
C PHE A 11 50.36 28.38 43.80
N ALA A 12 50.13 28.14 45.10
CA ALA A 12 48.90 27.55 45.60
C ALA A 12 47.68 28.43 45.31
N PHE A 13 47.80 29.75 45.46
CA PHE A 13 46.73 30.71 45.15
C PHE A 13 46.39 30.71 43.66
N LEU A 14 47.41 30.68 42.79
CA LEU A 14 47.23 30.63 41.33
C LEU A 14 46.55 29.32 40.87
N LEU A 15 46.88 28.19 41.50
CA LEU A 15 46.27 26.89 41.20
C LEU A 15 44.80 26.82 41.63
N ILE A 16 44.45 27.38 42.79
CA ILE A 16 43.06 27.49 43.26
C ILE A 16 42.25 28.39 42.32
N LEU A 17 42.81 29.52 41.89
CA LEU A 17 42.14 30.44 40.98
C LEU A 17 41.88 29.80 39.61
N LEU A 18 42.82 28.97 39.12
CA LEU A 18 42.66 28.21 37.87
C LEU A 18 41.61 27.09 38.03
N LEU A 19 41.55 26.39 39.17
CA LEU A 19 40.51 25.41 39.46
C LEU A 19 39.12 26.04 39.60
N VAL A 20 39.01 27.22 40.22
CA VAL A 20 37.75 27.97 40.32
C VAL A 20 37.35 28.53 38.96
N ALA A 21 38.29 28.98 38.13
CA ALA A 21 38.01 29.42 36.77
C ALA A 21 37.60 28.24 35.87
N ALA A 22 38.26 27.08 35.98
CA ALA A 22 37.90 25.86 35.26
C ALA A 22 36.56 25.28 35.74
N GLY A 23 36.30 25.32 37.04
CA GLY A 23 35.02 24.93 37.64
C GLY A 23 33.89 25.89 37.27
N GLY A 24 34.17 27.20 37.27
CA GLY A 24 33.24 28.24 36.84
C GLY A 24 32.96 28.20 35.33
N PHE A 25 33.98 27.97 34.50
CA PHE A 25 33.83 27.75 33.06
C PHE A 25 33.11 26.44 32.77
N GLY A 26 33.41 25.36 33.49
CA GLY A 26 32.70 24.09 33.39
C GLY A 26 31.24 24.20 33.82
N TYR A 27 30.95 24.95 34.88
CA TYR A 27 29.59 25.23 35.34
C TYR A 27 28.84 26.12 34.34
N TRP A 28 29.47 27.18 33.82
CA TRP A 28 28.91 28.09 32.83
C TRP A 28 28.64 27.40 31.48
N LYS A 29 29.58 26.57 31.01
CA LYS A 29 29.39 25.74 29.82
C LYS A 29 28.28 24.71 30.05
N SER A 30 28.23 24.09 31.23
CA SER A 30 27.17 23.14 31.59
C SER A 30 25.79 23.80 31.71
N THR A 31 25.69 25.09 32.04
CA THR A 31 24.42 25.80 32.05
C THR A 31 24.01 26.33 30.67
N LEU A 32 24.95 26.62 29.77
CA LEU A 32 24.65 26.93 28.37
C LEU A 32 24.13 25.72 27.57
N ASP A 33 24.65 24.53 27.85
CA ASP A 33 24.25 23.29 27.15
C ASP A 33 22.97 22.66 27.72
N ARG A 34 22.39 23.22 28.80
CA ARG A 34 21.10 22.77 29.34
C ARG A 34 19.96 23.35 28.50
N LEU A 35 19.20 22.47 27.87
CA LEU A 35 17.93 22.84 27.25
C LEU A 35 17.05 23.56 28.28
N PRO A 36 16.37 24.66 27.91
CA PRO A 36 15.48 25.37 28.81
C PRO A 36 14.42 24.41 29.38
N GLU A 37 14.03 24.63 30.64
CA GLU A 37 12.99 23.83 31.28
C GLU A 37 11.72 23.85 30.42
N GLY A 38 11.16 22.68 30.14
CA GLY A 38 10.00 22.53 29.25
C GLY A 38 10.34 22.11 27.82
N LEU A 39 11.62 22.09 27.42
CA LEU A 39 12.05 21.56 26.13
C LEU A 39 12.74 20.20 26.29
N SER A 40 12.39 19.24 25.45
CA SER A 40 13.01 17.92 25.42
C SER A 40 13.52 17.60 24.02
N MET A 41 14.64 16.88 23.96
CA MET A 41 15.34 16.53 22.73
C MET A 41 15.48 15.01 22.63
N GLY A 42 15.32 14.48 21.43
CA GLY A 42 15.67 13.10 21.10
C GLY A 42 16.44 13.06 19.78
N ASN A 43 17.33 12.08 19.65
CA ASN A 43 18.02 11.82 18.39
C ASN A 43 17.15 10.93 17.49
N GLY A 44 17.26 11.13 16.19
CA GLY A 44 16.54 10.37 15.19
C GLY A 44 17.17 10.47 13.81
N ARG A 45 16.51 9.86 12.84
CA ARG A 45 16.81 10.03 11.42
C ARG A 45 15.58 10.52 10.70
N LEU A 46 15.78 11.37 9.71
CA LEU A 46 14.72 11.73 8.78
C LEU A 46 14.39 10.52 7.91
N GLU A 47 13.13 10.16 7.81
CA GLU A 47 12.59 9.07 7.01
C GLU A 47 11.51 9.65 6.08
N SER A 48 11.28 8.98 4.96
CA SER A 48 10.14 9.23 4.08
C SER A 48 9.23 8.00 4.06
N THR A 49 7.96 8.20 3.72
CA THR A 49 7.11 7.05 3.38
C THR A 49 7.64 6.36 2.12
N GLU A 50 8.08 5.12 2.28
CA GLU A 50 8.58 4.28 1.19
C GLU A 50 7.48 3.34 0.69
N VAL A 51 7.37 3.20 -0.63
CA VAL A 51 6.45 2.30 -1.29
C VAL A 51 7.22 1.41 -2.26
N GLN A 52 7.12 0.10 -2.05
CA GLN A 52 7.76 -0.87 -2.93
C GLN A 52 6.82 -1.21 -4.08
N ILE A 53 7.29 -0.98 -5.29
CA ILE A 53 6.59 -1.35 -6.52
C ILE A 53 6.97 -2.80 -6.83
N ALA A 54 6.03 -3.70 -6.59
CA ALA A 54 6.21 -5.14 -6.79
C ALA A 54 5.25 -5.67 -7.85
N THR A 55 5.67 -6.73 -8.54
CA THR A 55 4.80 -7.43 -9.48
C THR A 55 3.83 -8.34 -8.75
N LYS A 56 2.57 -8.34 -9.16
CA LYS A 56 1.56 -9.29 -8.66
C LYS A 56 1.62 -10.62 -9.42
N VAL A 57 1.95 -10.55 -10.71
CA VAL A 57 2.04 -11.72 -11.61
C VAL A 57 3.52 -12.10 -11.80
N PRO A 58 3.89 -13.39 -11.66
CA PRO A 58 5.25 -13.82 -11.95
C PRO A 58 5.55 -13.71 -13.45
N GLY A 59 6.77 -13.31 -13.79
CA GLY A 59 7.16 -13.20 -15.19
C GLY A 59 8.50 -12.52 -15.39
N ARG A 60 8.92 -12.43 -16.65
CA ARG A 60 10.13 -11.73 -17.04
C ARG A 60 9.86 -10.23 -17.08
N LEU A 61 10.71 -9.43 -16.45
CA LEU A 61 10.66 -7.98 -16.56
C LEU A 61 11.04 -7.58 -18.00
N ALA A 62 10.10 -7.04 -18.77
CA ALA A 62 10.33 -6.67 -20.16
C ALA A 62 11.08 -5.34 -20.26
N GLU A 63 10.66 -4.36 -19.46
CA GLU A 63 11.24 -3.02 -19.46
C GLU A 63 11.00 -2.29 -18.13
N VAL A 64 11.90 -1.36 -17.83
CA VAL A 64 11.77 -0.35 -16.78
C VAL A 64 11.95 1.01 -17.48
N ARG A 65 11.00 1.93 -17.28
CA ARG A 65 10.89 3.21 -18.00
C ARG A 65 11.33 4.42 -17.21
N VAL A 66 11.89 4.21 -16.03
CA VAL A 66 12.30 5.26 -15.07
C VAL A 66 13.62 4.87 -14.44
N ASP A 67 14.48 5.85 -14.19
CA ASP A 67 15.76 5.71 -13.54
C ASP A 67 15.71 6.17 -12.07
N GLU A 68 16.76 5.84 -11.31
CA GLU A 68 16.91 6.33 -9.94
C GLU A 68 17.03 7.86 -9.91
N GLY A 69 16.27 8.51 -9.02
CA GLY A 69 16.16 9.96 -8.93
C GLY A 69 15.04 10.58 -9.75
N ASP A 70 14.39 9.81 -10.65
CA ASP A 70 13.27 10.32 -11.43
C ASP A 70 12.05 10.64 -10.57
N LYS A 71 11.41 11.78 -10.87
CA LYS A 71 10.11 12.15 -10.32
C LYS A 71 9.02 11.48 -11.13
N VAL A 72 8.08 10.83 -10.44
CA VAL A 72 6.97 10.12 -11.06
C VAL A 72 5.64 10.58 -10.49
N LEU A 73 4.62 10.56 -11.34
CA LEU A 73 3.25 10.89 -10.96
C LEU A 73 2.45 9.61 -10.70
N LYS A 74 1.45 9.70 -9.83
CA LYS A 74 0.49 8.63 -9.59
C LYS A 74 -0.16 8.17 -10.89
N GLY A 75 -0.16 6.85 -11.12
CA GLY A 75 -0.67 6.19 -12.31
C GLY A 75 0.32 6.10 -13.48
N GLN A 76 1.47 6.77 -13.40
CA GLN A 76 2.53 6.66 -14.40
C GLN A 76 3.02 5.21 -14.50
N LEU A 77 3.17 4.72 -15.73
CA LEU A 77 3.72 3.40 -16.01
C LEU A 77 5.24 3.42 -15.76
N LEU A 78 5.69 2.60 -14.82
CA LEU A 78 7.08 2.55 -14.38
C LEU A 78 7.83 1.37 -15.00
N ALA A 79 7.18 0.21 -15.06
CA ALA A 79 7.77 -1.01 -15.56
C ALA A 79 6.69 -1.94 -16.14
N ARG A 80 7.10 -2.90 -16.96
CA ARG A 80 6.20 -3.87 -17.59
C ARG A 80 6.79 -5.27 -17.53
N ILE A 81 5.98 -6.22 -17.08
CA ILE A 81 6.27 -7.66 -17.21
C ILE A 81 5.89 -8.13 -18.62
N ASP A 82 6.63 -9.06 -19.18
CA ASP A 82 6.35 -9.66 -20.49
C ASP A 82 5.00 -10.37 -20.49
N THR A 83 4.06 -9.85 -21.30
CA THR A 83 2.68 -10.32 -21.41
C THR A 83 2.43 -11.21 -22.62
N ARG A 84 3.43 -11.56 -23.44
CA ARG A 84 3.21 -12.27 -24.72
C ARG A 84 2.42 -13.57 -24.56
N THR A 85 2.74 -14.35 -23.52
CA THR A 85 2.03 -15.59 -23.19
C THR A 85 0.60 -15.31 -22.74
N LEU A 86 0.38 -14.29 -21.90
CA LEU A 86 -0.94 -13.91 -21.41
C LEU A 86 -1.82 -13.36 -22.55
N GLU A 87 -1.25 -12.59 -23.48
CA GLU A 87 -1.94 -12.09 -24.67
C GLU A 87 -2.37 -13.22 -25.60
N ALA A 88 -1.50 -14.21 -25.82
CA ALA A 88 -1.84 -15.41 -26.58
C ALA A 88 -2.98 -16.21 -25.90
N GLN A 89 -2.92 -16.39 -24.58
CA GLN A 89 -3.99 -17.03 -23.81
C GLN A 89 -5.30 -16.25 -23.88
N ARG A 90 -5.25 -14.90 -23.81
CA ARG A 90 -6.43 -14.05 -23.95
C ARG A 90 -7.06 -14.20 -25.32
N SER A 91 -6.26 -14.22 -26.37
CA SER A 91 -6.72 -14.44 -27.74
C SER A 91 -7.39 -15.82 -27.91
N GLN A 92 -6.82 -16.87 -27.31
CA GLN A 92 -7.46 -18.19 -27.26
C GLN A 92 -8.81 -18.15 -26.54
N ALA A 93 -8.88 -17.52 -25.37
CA ALA A 93 -10.13 -17.39 -24.61
C ALA A 93 -11.20 -16.57 -25.36
N GLU A 94 -10.80 -15.54 -26.11
CA GLU A 94 -11.71 -14.79 -26.99
C GLU A 94 -12.30 -15.67 -28.10
N ALA A 95 -11.49 -16.57 -28.68
CA ALA A 95 -11.96 -17.55 -29.66
C ALA A 95 -12.94 -18.57 -29.03
N GLU A 96 -12.74 -18.94 -27.76
CA GLU A 96 -13.68 -19.79 -27.02
C GLU A 96 -15.02 -19.09 -26.77
N VAL A 97 -15.01 -17.78 -26.49
CA VAL A 97 -16.25 -16.97 -26.43
C VAL A 97 -16.98 -16.98 -27.77
N LEU A 98 -16.25 -16.87 -28.89
CA LEU A 98 -16.85 -16.92 -30.22
C LEU A 98 -17.49 -18.30 -30.48
N ARG A 99 -16.77 -19.39 -30.21
CA ARG A 99 -17.34 -20.76 -30.31
C ARG A 99 -18.57 -20.95 -29.44
N ALA A 100 -18.57 -20.42 -28.22
CA ALA A 100 -19.73 -20.51 -27.33
C ALA A 100 -20.95 -19.74 -27.87
N LYS A 101 -20.72 -18.60 -28.56
CA LYS A 101 -21.78 -17.85 -29.24
C LYS A 101 -22.36 -18.63 -30.43
N GLU A 102 -21.53 -19.26 -31.25
CA GLU A 102 -22.00 -20.11 -32.35
C GLU A 102 -22.85 -21.27 -31.85
N ASN A 103 -22.41 -21.92 -30.76
CA ASN A 103 -23.20 -22.98 -30.12
C ASN A 103 -24.54 -22.47 -29.57
N PHE A 104 -24.59 -21.23 -29.08
CA PHE A 104 -25.83 -20.61 -28.62
C PHE A 104 -26.80 -20.37 -29.78
N ALA A 105 -26.31 -19.85 -30.91
CA ALA A 105 -27.12 -19.67 -32.10
C ALA A 105 -27.68 -21.02 -32.62
N ALA A 106 -26.87 -22.08 -32.61
CA ALA A 106 -27.32 -23.42 -32.97
C ALA A 106 -28.38 -23.97 -31.99
N ALA A 107 -28.22 -23.72 -30.69
CA ALA A 107 -29.19 -24.13 -29.67
C ALA A 107 -30.52 -23.36 -29.81
N GLU A 108 -30.49 -22.06 -30.11
CA GLU A 108 -31.70 -21.26 -30.39
C GLU A 108 -32.43 -21.75 -31.64
N ALA A 109 -31.69 -22.05 -32.71
CA ALA A 109 -32.28 -22.64 -33.92
C ALA A 109 -32.97 -23.98 -33.64
N ASN A 110 -32.37 -24.82 -32.77
CA ASN A 110 -33.00 -26.07 -32.34
C ASN A 110 -34.28 -25.82 -31.52
N VAL A 111 -34.32 -24.81 -30.64
CA VAL A 111 -35.55 -24.43 -29.94
C VAL A 111 -36.65 -24.03 -30.93
N GLN A 112 -36.32 -23.22 -31.94
CA GLN A 112 -37.29 -22.82 -32.98
C GLN A 112 -37.81 -24.02 -33.78
N LEU A 113 -36.94 -24.99 -34.09
CA LEU A 113 -37.34 -26.24 -34.74
C LEU A 113 -38.33 -27.03 -33.85
N ARG A 114 -38.00 -27.25 -32.57
CA ARG A 114 -38.87 -27.99 -31.64
C ARG A 114 -40.20 -27.28 -31.39
N GLN A 115 -40.20 -25.95 -31.33
CA GLN A 115 -41.41 -25.16 -31.21
C GLN A 115 -42.31 -25.34 -32.43
N SER A 116 -41.74 -25.37 -33.63
CA SER A 116 -42.47 -25.58 -34.88
C SER A 116 -43.09 -26.99 -34.94
N GLU A 117 -42.33 -28.01 -34.55
CA GLU A 117 -42.83 -29.40 -34.43
C GLU A 117 -43.97 -29.52 -33.41
N ASN A 118 -43.83 -28.89 -32.24
CA ASN A 118 -44.85 -28.90 -31.20
C ASN A 118 -46.12 -28.12 -31.63
N LEU A 119 -45.95 -27.03 -32.37
CA LEU A 119 -47.07 -26.28 -32.95
C LEU A 119 -47.85 -27.16 -33.92
N LEU A 120 -47.18 -27.86 -34.83
CA LEU A 120 -47.83 -28.80 -35.75
C LEU A 120 -48.58 -29.89 -34.98
N ALA A 121 -47.94 -30.53 -34.00
CA ALA A 121 -48.59 -31.56 -33.17
C ALA A 121 -49.84 -31.01 -32.44
N SER A 122 -49.79 -29.76 -31.98
CA SER A 122 -50.93 -29.10 -31.34
C SER A 122 -52.10 -28.84 -32.31
N GLN A 123 -51.81 -28.48 -33.56
CA GLN A 123 -52.82 -28.27 -34.60
C GLN A 123 -53.44 -29.59 -35.04
N GLU A 124 -52.64 -30.65 -35.19
CA GLU A 124 -53.12 -32.00 -35.49
C GLU A 124 -54.04 -32.53 -34.40
N LEU A 125 -53.66 -32.39 -33.13
CA LEU A 125 -54.50 -32.75 -32.00
C LEU A 125 -55.85 -32.00 -32.02
N LYS A 126 -55.83 -30.68 -32.20
CA LYS A 126 -57.06 -29.87 -32.30
C LYS A 126 -57.98 -30.36 -33.41
N ARG A 127 -57.41 -30.62 -34.60
CA ARG A 127 -58.16 -31.15 -35.74
C ARG A 127 -58.76 -32.52 -35.44
N THR A 128 -58.01 -33.43 -34.84
CA THR A 128 -58.49 -34.76 -34.45
C THR A 128 -59.62 -34.68 -33.42
N GLN A 129 -59.52 -33.77 -32.43
CA GLN A 129 -60.58 -33.52 -31.46
C GLN A 129 -61.87 -33.03 -32.14
N GLU A 130 -61.78 -32.15 -33.13
CA GLU A 130 -62.93 -31.70 -33.91
C GLU A 130 -63.56 -32.84 -34.73
N LEU A 131 -62.75 -33.68 -35.36
CA LEU A 131 -63.23 -34.85 -36.11
C LEU A 131 -63.91 -35.87 -35.21
N TYR A 132 -63.38 -36.10 -34.00
CA TYR A 132 -63.99 -36.98 -33.00
C TYR A 132 -65.37 -36.49 -32.57
N ARG A 133 -65.53 -35.18 -32.28
CA ARG A 133 -66.84 -34.59 -31.94
C ARG A 133 -67.88 -34.77 -33.06
N ARG A 134 -67.43 -34.87 -34.31
CA ARG A 134 -68.28 -35.11 -35.48
C ARG A 134 -68.47 -36.60 -35.79
N GLY A 135 -67.89 -37.51 -35.01
CA GLY A 135 -68.00 -38.96 -35.18
C GLY A 135 -67.05 -39.58 -36.20
N PHE A 136 -66.05 -38.84 -36.70
CA PHE A 136 -65.14 -39.29 -37.77
C PHE A 136 -63.76 -39.75 -37.27
N ALA A 137 -63.50 -39.77 -35.96
CA ALA A 137 -62.24 -40.23 -35.38
C ALA A 137 -62.50 -41.10 -34.13
N SER A 138 -61.51 -41.91 -33.74
CA SER A 138 -61.57 -42.76 -32.52
C SER A 138 -60.92 -42.07 -31.31
N ALA A 139 -61.31 -42.48 -30.09
CA ALA A 139 -60.69 -42.00 -28.86
C ALA A 139 -59.19 -42.32 -28.80
N GLN A 140 -58.80 -43.52 -29.24
CA GLN A 140 -57.40 -43.95 -29.34
C GLN A 140 -56.55 -42.99 -30.19
N LEU A 141 -57.11 -42.43 -31.27
CA LEU A 141 -56.39 -41.47 -32.10
C LEU A 141 -56.16 -40.14 -31.36
N ILE A 142 -57.12 -39.69 -30.54
CA ILE A 142 -56.91 -38.50 -29.68
C ILE A 142 -55.77 -38.78 -28.70
N ASP A 143 -55.81 -39.92 -28.00
CA ASP A 143 -54.78 -40.26 -27.01
C ASP A 143 -53.39 -40.31 -27.65
N GLN A 144 -53.28 -40.84 -28.86
CA GLN A 144 -52.03 -40.85 -29.62
C GLN A 144 -51.54 -39.43 -29.96
N GLN A 145 -52.44 -38.53 -30.42
CA GLN A 145 -52.06 -37.15 -30.72
C GLN A 145 -51.72 -36.35 -29.46
N GLN A 146 -52.41 -36.62 -28.35
CA GLN A 146 -52.14 -36.01 -27.05
C GLN A 146 -50.75 -36.42 -26.55
N ALA A 147 -50.40 -37.71 -26.68
CA ALA A 147 -49.06 -38.19 -26.35
C ALA A 147 -47.98 -37.52 -27.21
N ARG A 148 -48.20 -37.40 -28.53
CA ARG A 148 -47.29 -36.69 -29.45
C ARG A 148 -47.06 -35.24 -29.07
N GLN A 149 -48.14 -34.50 -28.76
CA GLN A 149 -48.02 -33.12 -28.31
C GLN A 149 -47.26 -33.03 -26.98
N SER A 150 -47.54 -33.93 -26.02
CA SER A 150 -46.85 -33.96 -24.73
C SER A 150 -45.33 -34.18 -24.91
N THR A 151 -44.94 -35.13 -25.77
CA THR A 151 -43.53 -35.36 -26.14
C THR A 151 -42.93 -34.14 -26.84
N GLY A 152 -43.65 -33.50 -27.76
CA GLY A 152 -43.19 -32.26 -28.42
C GLY A 152 -42.95 -31.13 -27.43
N ASN A 153 -43.86 -30.93 -26.47
CA ASN A 153 -43.71 -29.95 -25.41
C ASN A 153 -42.48 -30.25 -24.53
N ALA A 154 -42.29 -31.51 -24.13
CA ALA A 154 -41.10 -31.93 -23.38
C ALA A 154 -39.80 -31.68 -24.16
N ALA A 155 -39.80 -31.89 -25.48
CA ALA A 155 -38.67 -31.59 -26.35
C ALA A 155 -38.35 -30.09 -26.42
N VAL A 156 -39.37 -29.22 -26.47
CA VAL A 156 -39.18 -27.75 -26.39
C VAL A 156 -38.56 -27.36 -25.05
N VAL A 157 -39.07 -27.89 -23.94
CA VAL A 157 -38.54 -27.61 -22.60
C VAL A 157 -37.07 -28.06 -22.49
N ALA A 158 -36.74 -29.24 -23.00
CA ALA A 158 -35.37 -29.75 -23.02
C ALA A 158 -34.44 -28.88 -23.88
N ALA A 159 -34.88 -28.45 -25.07
CA ALA A 159 -34.12 -27.54 -25.93
C ALA A 159 -33.91 -26.18 -25.27
N GLN A 160 -34.91 -25.64 -24.57
CA GLN A 160 -34.79 -24.38 -23.84
C GLN A 160 -33.82 -24.48 -22.66
N ALA A 161 -33.83 -25.62 -21.95
CA ALA A 161 -32.84 -25.91 -20.92
C ALA A 161 -31.42 -25.96 -21.51
N GLN A 162 -31.25 -26.52 -22.71
CA GLN A 162 -29.97 -26.52 -23.42
C GLN A 162 -29.49 -25.11 -23.75
N VAL A 163 -30.37 -24.21 -24.21
CA VAL A 163 -30.03 -22.79 -24.44
C VAL A 163 -29.52 -22.13 -23.16
N ASN A 164 -30.17 -22.39 -22.02
CA ASN A 164 -29.73 -21.85 -20.73
C ASN A 164 -28.34 -22.37 -20.33
N ALA A 165 -28.06 -23.66 -20.55
CA ALA A 165 -26.75 -24.25 -20.29
C ALA A 165 -25.65 -23.61 -21.17
N VAL A 166 -25.91 -23.42 -22.47
CA VAL A 166 -24.95 -22.78 -23.39
C VAL A 166 -24.76 -21.29 -23.04
N LYS A 167 -25.82 -20.58 -22.64
CA LYS A 167 -25.72 -19.20 -22.16
C LYS A 167 -24.81 -19.08 -20.92
N ALA A 168 -24.91 -20.03 -19.99
CA ALA A 168 -24.00 -20.11 -18.86
C ALA A 168 -22.54 -20.35 -19.30
N ALA A 169 -22.32 -21.21 -20.30
CA ALA A 169 -20.99 -21.45 -20.87
C ALA A 169 -20.39 -20.19 -21.53
N ILE A 170 -21.19 -19.35 -22.20
CA ILE A 170 -20.74 -18.03 -22.68
C ILE A 170 -20.27 -17.16 -21.52
N GLY A 171 -21.03 -17.15 -20.41
CA GLY A 171 -20.67 -16.42 -19.20
C GLY A 171 -19.31 -16.86 -18.64
N ALA A 172 -19.09 -18.17 -18.55
CA ALA A 172 -17.82 -18.74 -18.10
C ALA A 172 -16.65 -18.37 -19.03
N ALA A 173 -16.83 -18.48 -20.35
CA ALA A 173 -15.80 -18.10 -21.32
C ALA A 173 -15.45 -16.60 -21.24
N ARG A 174 -16.46 -15.73 -21.04
CA ARG A 174 -16.21 -14.29 -20.84
C ARG A 174 -15.47 -14.00 -19.54
N ALA A 175 -15.77 -14.73 -18.47
CA ALA A 175 -15.06 -14.60 -17.20
C ALA A 175 -13.57 -14.97 -17.35
N GLN A 176 -13.26 -15.98 -18.16
CA GLN A 176 -11.87 -16.33 -18.48
C GLN A 176 -11.12 -15.20 -19.20
N VAL A 177 -11.76 -14.56 -20.19
CA VAL A 177 -11.19 -13.38 -20.88
C VAL A 177 -10.96 -12.24 -19.89
N ALA A 178 -11.93 -11.96 -19.02
CA ALA A 178 -11.82 -10.90 -18.02
C ALA A 178 -10.68 -11.15 -17.02
N GLN A 179 -10.50 -12.39 -16.56
CA GLN A 179 -9.39 -12.77 -15.69
C GLN A 179 -8.04 -12.51 -16.37
N LEU A 180 -7.84 -13.03 -17.59
CA LEU A 180 -6.59 -12.83 -18.34
C LEU A 180 -6.32 -11.36 -18.64
N THR A 181 -7.37 -10.57 -18.88
CA THR A 181 -7.24 -9.12 -19.06
C THR A 181 -6.73 -8.46 -17.79
N SER A 182 -7.26 -8.83 -16.62
CA SER A 182 -6.78 -8.32 -15.32
C SER A 182 -5.33 -8.72 -15.05
N GLU A 183 -4.91 -9.93 -15.42
CA GLU A 183 -3.52 -10.38 -15.26
C GLU A 183 -2.55 -9.59 -16.19
N ILE A 184 -2.99 -9.26 -17.40
CA ILE A 184 -2.25 -8.38 -18.33
C ILE A 184 -2.16 -6.95 -17.78
N GLU A 185 -3.24 -6.42 -17.21
CA GLU A 185 -3.23 -5.11 -16.56
C GLU A 185 -2.31 -5.08 -15.33
N ASP A 186 -2.37 -6.10 -14.49
CA ASP A 186 -1.51 -6.28 -13.31
C ASP A 186 -0.01 -6.46 -13.69
N SER A 187 0.28 -6.83 -14.94
CA SER A 187 1.64 -6.90 -15.49
C SER A 187 2.22 -5.52 -15.83
N SER A 188 1.41 -4.47 -15.78
CA SER A 188 1.84 -3.07 -15.93
C SER A 188 2.00 -2.40 -14.57
N LEU A 189 3.24 -2.25 -14.12
CA LEU A 189 3.54 -1.71 -12.78
C LEU A 189 3.49 -0.18 -12.83
N ARG A 190 2.52 0.39 -12.11
CA ARG A 190 2.26 1.84 -12.06
C ARG A 190 2.54 2.41 -10.69
N ALA A 191 2.87 3.71 -10.65
CA ALA A 191 3.08 4.43 -9.40
C ALA A 191 1.76 4.59 -8.62
N PRO A 192 1.66 4.16 -7.34
CA PRO A 192 0.44 4.32 -6.54
C PRO A 192 0.31 5.73 -5.93
N ILE A 193 1.42 6.46 -5.83
CA ILE A 193 1.53 7.82 -5.31
C ILE A 193 2.48 8.63 -6.19
N ASP A 194 2.43 9.96 -6.06
CA ASP A 194 3.49 10.83 -6.57
C ASP A 194 4.76 10.62 -5.73
N GLY A 195 5.93 10.60 -6.35
CA GLY A 195 7.16 10.35 -5.60
C GLY A 195 8.42 10.42 -6.44
N VAL A 196 9.52 9.98 -5.82
CA VAL A 196 10.84 9.89 -6.45
C VAL A 196 11.32 8.45 -6.39
N ILE A 197 11.84 7.93 -7.49
CA ILE A 197 12.44 6.59 -7.52
C ILE A 197 13.73 6.63 -6.70
N GLN A 198 13.77 5.88 -5.61
CA GLN A 198 14.94 5.81 -4.73
C GLN A 198 15.92 4.74 -5.19
N LEU A 199 15.41 3.54 -5.50
CA LEU A 199 16.22 2.39 -5.92
C LEU A 199 15.55 1.62 -7.03
N ARG A 200 16.37 1.10 -7.95
CA ARG A 200 16.01 0.01 -8.85
C ARG A 200 16.46 -1.32 -8.25
N LEU A 201 15.51 -2.23 -8.05
CA LEU A 201 15.75 -3.51 -7.38
C LEU A 201 15.81 -4.70 -8.36
N ALA A 202 15.39 -4.51 -9.61
CA ALA A 202 15.43 -5.52 -10.65
C ALA A 202 15.73 -4.89 -12.02
N GLU A 203 16.52 -5.57 -12.83
CA GLU A 203 16.88 -5.14 -14.19
C GLU A 203 16.00 -5.80 -15.28
N PRO A 204 15.78 -5.12 -16.41
CA PRO A 204 15.12 -5.72 -17.57
C PRO A 204 15.77 -7.05 -17.97
N GLY A 205 14.94 -8.05 -18.21
CA GLY A 205 15.36 -9.41 -18.52
C GLY A 205 15.38 -10.36 -17.33
N GLU A 206 15.38 -9.87 -16.09
CA GLU A 206 15.24 -10.71 -14.89
C GLU A 206 13.87 -11.38 -14.81
N VAL A 207 13.80 -12.53 -14.14
CA VAL A 207 12.55 -13.25 -13.88
C VAL A 207 12.18 -13.07 -12.42
N LEU A 208 10.98 -12.53 -12.19
CA LEU A 208 10.48 -12.22 -10.87
C LEU A 208 9.30 -13.14 -10.52
N GLY A 209 9.27 -13.59 -9.27
CA GLY A 209 8.10 -14.28 -8.71
C GLY A 209 6.98 -13.29 -8.33
N ALA A 210 5.84 -13.83 -7.92
CA ALA A 210 4.78 -13.01 -7.34
C ALA A 210 5.28 -12.29 -6.06
N GLY A 211 5.04 -10.99 -5.96
CA GLY A 211 5.58 -10.13 -4.91
C GLY A 211 7.04 -9.71 -5.11
N GLY A 212 7.66 -10.08 -6.24
CA GLY A 212 8.99 -9.62 -6.62
C GLY A 212 9.03 -8.10 -6.76
N ARG A 213 10.01 -7.45 -6.11
CA ARG A 213 10.14 -6.00 -6.06
C ARG A 213 10.95 -5.49 -7.25
N VAL A 214 10.49 -4.43 -7.90
CA VAL A 214 11.15 -3.84 -9.08
C VAL A 214 11.73 -2.47 -8.75
N LEU A 215 10.97 -1.63 -8.06
CA LEU A 215 11.38 -0.26 -7.73
C LEU A 215 11.02 0.06 -6.27
N LEU A 216 11.80 0.94 -5.66
CA LEU A 216 11.49 1.60 -4.40
C LEU A 216 11.16 3.06 -4.67
N LEU A 217 9.95 3.49 -4.31
CA LEU A 217 9.45 4.85 -4.45
C LEU A 217 9.41 5.51 -3.08
N ILE A 218 9.82 6.78 -2.98
CA ILE A 218 9.66 7.58 -1.77
C ILE A 218 8.72 8.75 -2.00
N ASP A 219 7.90 9.06 -1.00
CA ASP A 219 7.12 10.30 -0.96
C ASP A 219 7.98 11.44 -0.38
N PRO A 220 8.39 12.43 -1.20
CA PRO A 220 9.15 13.59 -0.71
C PRO A 220 8.30 14.54 0.15
N ASN A 221 6.97 14.46 0.08
CA ASN A 221 6.05 15.32 0.83
C ASN A 221 5.61 14.68 2.17
N ASP A 222 5.94 13.42 2.39
CA ASP A 222 5.74 12.74 3.67
C ASP A 222 7.10 12.39 4.31
N GLN A 223 7.68 13.39 4.96
CA GLN A 223 8.92 13.26 5.73
C GLN A 223 8.65 13.32 7.23
N TYR A 224 9.27 12.42 7.97
CA TYR A 224 9.10 12.30 9.41
C TYR A 224 10.37 11.82 10.12
N MET A 225 10.46 12.05 11.43
CA MET A 225 11.53 11.57 12.28
C MET A 225 10.94 10.84 13.49
N ASN A 226 11.47 9.66 13.79
CA ASN A 226 11.12 8.91 14.99
C ASN A 226 12.07 9.30 16.13
N LEU A 227 11.50 9.79 17.23
CA LEU A 227 12.21 10.07 18.47
C LEU A 227 11.84 9.04 19.53
N TYR A 228 12.77 8.82 20.46
CA TYR A 228 12.58 7.94 21.61
C TYR A 228 12.76 8.76 22.88
N LEU A 229 11.64 9.13 23.51
CA LEU A 229 11.63 10.02 24.68
C LEU A 229 11.19 9.26 25.94
N PRO A 230 11.70 9.62 27.13
CA PRO A 230 11.30 9.00 28.38
C PRO A 230 9.80 9.17 28.69
N ALA A 231 9.24 8.28 29.50
CA ALA A 231 7.84 8.33 29.94
C ALA A 231 7.43 9.66 30.59
N SER A 232 8.33 10.25 31.38
CA SER A 232 8.12 11.52 32.11
C SER A 232 7.84 12.70 31.19
N VAL A 233 8.42 12.68 29.99
CA VAL A 233 8.24 13.67 28.93
C VAL A 233 7.02 13.30 28.09
N THR A 234 6.94 12.05 27.65
CA THR A 234 5.94 11.57 26.70
C THR A 234 4.51 11.75 27.20
N GLY A 235 4.26 11.54 28.49
CA GLY A 235 2.93 11.71 29.09
C GLY A 235 2.38 13.14 29.05
N ARG A 236 3.23 14.13 28.75
CA ARG A 236 2.85 15.55 28.61
C ARG A 236 2.68 15.98 27.15
N LEU A 237 3.08 15.13 26.19
CA LEU A 237 3.02 15.45 24.77
C LEU A 237 1.62 15.17 24.23
N THR A 238 1.12 16.09 23.40
CA THR A 238 -0.14 15.92 22.68
C THR A 238 0.12 15.83 21.18
N VAL A 239 -0.65 14.96 20.51
CA VAL A 239 -0.64 14.89 19.05
C VAL A 239 -1.14 16.22 18.47
N GLY A 240 -0.44 16.73 17.46
CA GLY A 240 -0.69 18.02 16.83
C GLY A 240 0.19 19.17 17.37
N SER A 241 0.84 18.99 18.53
CA SER A 241 1.77 19.97 19.08
C SER A 241 2.94 20.25 18.15
N GLU A 242 3.42 21.49 18.17
CA GLU A 242 4.58 21.90 17.38
C GLU A 242 5.86 21.24 17.88
N ALA A 243 6.73 20.93 16.93
CA ALA A 243 8.05 20.40 17.15
C ALA A 243 9.04 21.06 16.17
N ARG A 244 10.33 20.86 16.43
CA ARG A 244 11.41 21.27 15.52
C ARG A 244 12.31 20.08 15.23
N ILE A 245 12.76 19.94 14.00
CA ILE A 245 13.78 18.96 13.62
C ILE A 245 15.01 19.74 13.15
N VAL A 246 16.16 19.49 13.76
CA VAL A 246 17.44 20.04 13.32
C VAL A 246 18.26 18.87 12.80
N LEU A 247 18.69 18.94 11.54
CA LEU A 247 19.55 17.91 10.95
C LEU A 247 21.00 18.24 11.23
N ASP A 248 21.83 17.24 11.46
CA ASP A 248 23.27 17.44 11.73
C ASP A 248 23.96 18.13 10.53
N ALA A 249 23.45 17.87 9.33
CA ALA A 249 23.92 18.49 8.08
C ALA A 249 23.39 19.92 7.87
N LEU A 250 22.35 20.34 8.59
CA LEU A 250 21.71 21.66 8.51
C LEU A 250 21.47 22.23 9.93
N PRO A 251 22.55 22.49 10.70
CA PRO A 251 22.42 22.89 12.10
C PRO A 251 21.76 24.25 12.30
N ASP A 252 21.89 25.15 11.31
CA ASP A 252 21.37 26.52 11.37
C ASP A 252 19.95 26.67 10.79
N GLN A 253 19.31 25.56 10.38
CA GLN A 253 17.97 25.58 9.76
C GLN A 253 17.02 24.62 10.48
N PRO A 254 16.40 25.06 11.59
CA PRO A 254 15.37 24.29 12.27
C PRO A 254 14.16 24.07 11.36
N LEU A 255 13.84 22.81 11.11
CA LEU A 255 12.71 22.42 10.26
C LEU A 255 11.42 22.37 11.10
N PRO A 256 10.38 23.12 10.74
CA PRO A 256 9.10 23.06 11.42
C PRO A 256 8.44 21.68 11.29
N ALA A 257 8.04 21.10 12.42
CA ALA A 257 7.41 19.79 12.50
C ALA A 257 6.21 19.81 13.45
N LYS A 258 5.39 18.75 13.41
CA LYS A 258 4.33 18.49 14.38
C LYS A 258 4.41 17.06 14.88
N ILE A 259 3.98 16.85 16.12
CA ILE A 259 3.85 15.50 16.70
C ILE A 259 2.66 14.81 16.00
N SER A 260 2.92 13.82 15.16
CA SER A 260 1.86 13.08 14.44
C SER A 260 1.41 11.82 15.18
N PHE A 261 2.27 11.25 16.03
CA PHE A 261 1.97 10.02 16.74
C PHE A 261 2.79 9.90 18.03
N VAL A 262 2.16 9.40 19.09
CA VAL A 262 2.79 9.04 20.35
C VAL A 262 2.42 7.60 20.65
N ALA A 263 3.43 6.72 20.83
CA ALA A 263 3.18 5.31 21.07
C ALA A 263 2.51 5.08 22.43
N ALA A 264 1.49 4.22 22.48
CA ALA A 264 0.84 3.82 23.73
C ALA A 264 1.64 2.76 24.52
N LYS A 265 2.55 2.05 23.86
CA LYS A 265 3.43 1.03 24.46
C LYS A 265 4.87 1.51 24.43
N SER A 266 5.59 1.30 25.53
CA SER A 266 7.03 1.54 25.58
C SER A 266 7.75 0.57 24.66
N GLN A 267 8.83 1.04 24.03
CA GLN A 267 9.76 0.18 23.30
C GLN A 267 11.04 0.09 24.12
N PHE A 268 11.58 -1.11 24.23
CA PHE A 268 12.75 -1.37 25.05
C PHE A 268 14.01 -1.12 24.22
N THR A 269 14.89 -0.22 24.66
CA THR A 269 16.29 -0.24 24.23
C THR A 269 16.95 -1.47 24.87
N PRO A 270 17.55 -2.41 24.12
CA PRO A 270 17.93 -3.72 24.65
C PRO A 270 19.05 -3.63 25.71
N LYS A 271 18.70 -3.87 26.97
CA LYS A 271 19.47 -4.60 28.02
C LYS A 271 18.64 -4.70 29.31
N GLU A 272 18.61 -5.91 29.88
CA GLU A 272 17.82 -6.38 31.04
C GLU A 272 17.72 -5.37 32.20
N VAL A 273 16.59 -5.35 32.90
CA VAL A 273 16.31 -4.40 34.00
C VAL A 273 15.77 -5.09 35.24
N GLU A 274 16.41 -4.86 36.38
CA GLU A 274 16.04 -5.42 37.70
C GLU A 274 15.85 -4.32 38.78
N THR A 275 16.02 -3.03 38.46
CA THR A 275 15.95 -1.93 39.47
C THR A 275 15.01 -0.76 39.10
N ARG A 276 14.58 0.02 40.11
CA ARG A 276 13.62 1.14 39.95
C ARG A 276 14.11 2.26 39.03
N ASP A 277 15.40 2.58 39.04
CA ASP A 277 15.98 3.62 38.17
C ASP A 277 16.03 3.18 36.71
N GLU A 278 16.04 1.87 36.44
CA GLU A 278 16.08 1.38 35.06
C GLU A 278 14.72 1.35 34.37
N ARG A 279 13.61 1.49 35.12
CA ARG A 279 12.29 1.81 34.52
C ARG A 279 12.27 3.19 33.87
N GLN A 280 13.19 4.09 34.22
CA GLN A 280 13.36 5.38 33.55
C GLN A 280 13.99 5.24 32.15
N LYS A 281 14.49 4.05 31.79
CA LYS A 281 14.97 3.71 30.43
C LYS A 281 13.84 3.29 29.48
N LEU A 282 12.58 3.24 29.96
CA LEU A 282 11.43 3.02 29.09
C LEU A 282 11.20 4.26 28.22
N VAL A 283 11.57 4.12 26.95
CA VAL A 283 11.35 5.13 25.92
C VAL A 283 10.10 4.84 25.13
N PHE A 284 9.43 5.90 24.72
CA PHE A 284 8.25 5.85 23.88
C PHE A 284 8.60 6.48 22.54
N ARG A 285 8.11 5.84 21.46
CA ARG A 285 8.27 6.37 20.12
C ARG A 285 7.34 7.56 19.93
N VAL A 286 7.91 8.70 19.62
CA VAL A 286 7.21 9.93 19.23
C VAL A 286 7.57 10.22 17.78
N LYS A 287 6.58 10.26 16.89
CA LYS A 287 6.77 10.54 15.46
C LYS A 287 6.55 12.03 15.22
N LEU A 288 7.59 12.71 14.76
CA LEU A 288 7.54 14.08 14.30
C LEU A 288 7.39 14.11 12.79
N ARG A 289 6.40 14.81 12.25
CA ARG A 289 6.19 14.96 10.81
C ARG A 289 6.48 16.40 10.39
N LEU A 290 7.26 16.59 9.33
CA LEU A 290 7.55 17.92 8.80
C LEU A 290 6.29 18.58 8.27
N THR A 291 6.11 19.88 8.52
CA THR A 291 4.96 20.65 8.01
C THR A 291 5.21 21.20 6.62
N GLN A 292 6.46 21.48 6.27
CA GLN A 292 6.87 22.03 4.97
C GLN A 292 8.11 21.30 4.42
N PRO A 293 7.99 20.03 4.01
CA PRO A 293 9.12 19.26 3.48
C PRO A 293 9.73 19.88 2.21
N SER A 294 8.88 20.47 1.36
CA SER A 294 9.29 21.08 0.08
C SER A 294 10.13 22.34 0.24
N ALA A 295 10.09 23.00 1.40
CA ALA A 295 10.88 24.20 1.67
C ALA A 295 12.38 23.89 1.78
N VAL A 296 12.77 22.64 2.07
CA VAL A 296 14.16 22.26 2.28
C VAL A 296 14.52 21.00 1.47
N PRO A 297 14.76 21.14 0.14
CA PRO A 297 15.09 20.01 -0.74
C PRO A 297 16.38 19.27 -0.37
N GLN A 298 17.24 19.91 0.43
CA GLN A 298 18.48 19.33 0.92
C GLN A 298 18.24 18.30 2.04
N ALA A 299 17.10 18.36 2.72
CA ALA A 299 16.70 17.41 3.76
C ALA A 299 16.29 16.08 3.13
N LYS A 300 17.27 15.18 2.96
CA LYS A 300 17.06 13.86 2.37
C LYS A 300 16.75 12.81 3.45
N PRO A 301 15.92 11.80 3.15
CA PRO A 301 15.78 10.64 4.01
C PRO A 301 17.13 9.98 4.31
N GLY A 302 17.29 9.49 5.54
CA GLY A 302 18.52 8.91 6.07
C GLY A 302 19.40 9.88 6.86
N MET A 303 19.20 11.20 6.73
CA MET A 303 20.00 12.19 7.46
C MET A 303 19.76 12.09 8.98
N PRO A 304 20.83 11.98 9.80
CA PRO A 304 20.72 12.04 11.24
C PRO A 304 20.42 13.47 11.71
N GLY A 305 19.79 13.55 12.86
CA GLY A 305 19.50 14.83 13.50
C GLY A 305 18.84 14.64 14.85
N ALA A 306 18.40 15.77 15.37
CA ALA A 306 17.68 15.85 16.63
C ALA A 306 16.31 16.47 16.43
N GLY A 307 15.32 15.90 17.11
CA GLY A 307 14.00 16.49 17.20
C GLY A 307 13.76 17.06 18.59
N TYR A 308 13.16 18.24 18.63
CA TYR A 308 12.84 19.01 19.81
C TYR A 308 11.33 19.10 19.97
N VAL A 309 10.84 18.81 21.17
CA VAL A 309 9.44 18.87 21.53
C VAL A 309 9.25 19.76 22.76
N ARG A 310 8.16 20.53 22.76
CA ARG A 310 7.74 21.31 23.93
C ARG A 310 6.86 20.47 24.84
N THR A 311 7.11 20.56 26.13
CA THR A 311 6.30 19.95 27.21
C THR A 311 5.58 20.99 28.07
N ALA A 312 5.81 22.28 27.78
CA ALA A 312 5.15 23.44 28.36
C ALA A 312 4.94 24.49 27.26
N ASP A 313 4.04 25.44 27.50
CA ASP A 313 3.79 26.55 26.57
C ASP A 313 4.91 27.59 26.72
N LEU A 314 5.92 27.47 25.86
CA LEU A 314 7.14 28.28 25.86
C LEU A 314 7.49 28.69 24.43
N ASP A 315 8.07 29.88 24.29
CA ASP A 315 8.61 30.33 23.02
C ASP A 315 9.82 29.49 22.60
N TRP A 316 9.97 29.27 21.30
CA TRP A 316 11.14 28.58 20.76
C TRP A 316 12.39 29.44 21.00
N PRO A 317 13.49 28.87 21.52
CA PRO A 317 14.74 29.61 21.67
C PRO A 317 15.28 29.99 20.29
N ALA A 318 16.07 31.08 20.21
CA ALA A 318 16.46 31.71 18.94
C ALA A 318 17.14 30.77 17.93
N ASN A 319 17.81 29.72 18.41
CA ASN A 319 18.44 28.68 17.60
C ASN A 319 17.46 27.63 17.04
N LEU A 320 16.18 27.68 17.42
CA LEU A 320 15.11 26.77 17.03
C LEU A 320 13.89 27.50 16.44
N GLN A 321 13.97 28.82 16.25
CA GLN A 321 12.88 29.64 15.70
C GLN A 321 12.66 29.35 14.22
#